data_AF-A0A969MUV8-F1
#
_entry.id   AF-A0A969MUV8-F1
#
_cell.length_a   1.000
_cell.length_b   1.000
_cell.length_c   1.000
_cell.angle_alpha   90.00
_cell.angle_beta   90.00
_cell.angle_gamma   90.00
#
_symmetry.space_group_name_H-M   'P 1'
#
loop_
_entity.id
_entity.type
_entity.pdbx_description
1 polymer ?
#
loop_
_entity_poly.entity_id
_entity_poly.type
_entity_poly.pdbx_seq_one_letter_code
_entity_poly.pdbx_strand_id
1 'polypeptide(L)'
;MILAGTANGSGGNNDGVLLLSGTELRSSGNGDVNLVGIGGTGLNSAGVRSFASLVFSEAGAIQITGTSNGDNPTSNPISLFFGDTALIESLGEGDISLTGNQNVRTGALNTQGGITVTSTDGNVDTRRGLLTTSSDTSNGGDVILDAAINLTVGEIDTRSTQDSSSAISGSVTLEAGNQITLTESIDTSAPAGQGGAIALNQTTQLSQPTIDLITSGGTAGGTVTFNGPVNGSAPNQNTLQIDAGTGAVQFTQPVGNQVALGDLTVTSSATTTFSSTVNATSLFTDGGGTTALNSDVTTSGELGQRYNDDLALNNTLTLTADELDLGGTVTGNNQPLTLQPFTPGQTIILGGTANADSNALELSQTDLNPLGSDLETLTIGSGGSDNPISLAGDTTFRSPLLVRAESFNGNGFSLIGAENASLTLEAQNDIVSGNILNSGGAVNLNSAAGTIDTQAGVIDTRSLDGDGGSVNFNASGQILTGEINTSTRSGNSTSQGGAVTFTVRHSPHSGRQSGCFSHSRSGRFPNFQYSSPDRRVPDPVYSGFRRRGGNPVWQCY
;
A
#
# COMPACT_ATOMS: atom_id res chain seq x y z
N MET A 1 14.06 -1.89 49.36
CA MET A 1 15.41 -1.29 49.45
C MET A 1 15.35 0.11 48.85
N ILE A 2 15.97 1.11 49.49
CA ILE A 2 16.10 2.46 48.91
C ILE A 2 17.58 2.83 48.90
N LEU A 3 18.11 3.19 47.74
CA LEU A 3 19.46 3.73 47.56
C LEU A 3 19.36 5.12 46.93
N ALA A 4 19.81 6.14 47.64
CA ALA A 4 19.80 7.51 47.16
C ALA A 4 21.20 8.11 47.17
N GLY A 5 21.53 8.89 46.14
CA GLY A 5 22.82 9.56 46.01
C GLY A 5 22.71 10.90 45.29
N THR A 6 23.50 11.88 45.72
CA THR A 6 23.49 13.24 45.16
C THR A 6 24.92 13.73 45.01
N ALA A 7 25.28 14.14 43.80
CA ALA A 7 26.57 14.76 43.50
C ALA A 7 26.36 16.26 43.19
N ASN A 8 27.09 17.12 43.89
CA ASN A 8 27.05 18.58 43.72
C ASN A 8 28.27 19.13 42.96
N GLY A 9 29.10 18.24 42.42
CA GLY A 9 30.34 18.62 41.74
C GLY A 9 30.10 19.19 40.34
N SER A 10 30.91 20.17 39.95
CA SER A 10 30.95 20.72 38.59
C SER A 10 32.05 20.10 37.70
N GLY A 11 32.83 19.16 38.24
CA GLY A 11 33.82 18.38 37.48
C GLY A 11 33.15 17.30 36.61
N GLY A 12 33.91 16.63 35.75
CA GLY A 12 33.35 15.52 34.96
C GLY A 12 33.07 14.26 35.82
N ASN A 13 32.18 13.39 35.34
CA ASN A 13 31.83 12.09 35.95
C ASN A 13 31.32 12.19 37.40
N ASN A 14 30.54 13.21 37.73
CA ASN A 14 29.92 13.35 39.05
C ASN A 14 28.56 12.66 39.07
N ASP A 15 28.57 11.33 39.17
CA ASP A 15 27.34 10.54 39.19
C ASP A 15 26.65 10.60 40.57
N GLY A 16 25.32 10.69 40.60
CA GLY A 16 24.54 10.64 41.84
C GLY A 16 24.62 9.27 42.50
N VAL A 17 24.34 8.22 41.74
CA VAL A 17 24.56 6.80 42.10
C VAL A 17 25.40 6.14 41.02
N LEU A 18 26.47 5.46 41.41
CA LEU A 18 27.35 4.71 40.51
C LEU A 18 27.40 3.24 40.92
N LEU A 19 26.92 2.36 40.04
CA LEU A 19 27.03 0.90 40.15
C LEU A 19 28.15 0.41 39.24
N LEU A 20 29.23 -0.08 39.85
CA LEU A 20 30.36 -0.64 39.13
C LEU A 20 30.06 -2.05 38.62
N SER A 21 30.84 -2.52 37.65
CA SER A 21 30.73 -3.88 37.13
C SER A 21 30.81 -4.93 38.24
N GLY A 22 29.89 -5.88 38.24
CA GLY A 22 29.73 -6.92 39.27
C GLY A 22 28.92 -6.48 40.50
N THR A 23 28.41 -5.25 40.54
CA THR A 23 27.51 -4.83 41.63
C THR A 23 26.18 -5.57 41.53
N GLU A 24 25.66 -6.04 42.66
CA GLU A 24 24.34 -6.66 42.77
C GLU A 24 23.53 -5.94 43.86
N LEU A 25 22.40 -5.35 43.47
CA LEU A 25 21.40 -4.79 44.38
C LEU A 25 20.21 -5.73 44.37
N ARG A 26 19.94 -6.40 45.49
CA ARG A 26 18.93 -7.46 45.58
C ARG A 26 17.91 -7.18 46.68
N SER A 27 16.63 -7.33 46.35
CA SER A 27 15.52 -7.43 47.30
C SER A 27 14.86 -8.80 47.17
N SER A 28 14.51 -9.45 48.28
CA SER A 28 13.85 -10.76 48.30
C SER A 28 12.37 -10.67 48.64
N GLY A 29 11.57 -11.63 48.19
CA GLY A 29 10.12 -11.61 48.27
C GLY A 29 9.51 -10.40 47.54
N ASN A 30 8.48 -9.79 48.15
CA ASN A 30 7.72 -8.69 47.54
C ASN A 30 8.34 -7.31 47.81
N GLY A 31 9.61 -7.23 48.20
CA GLY A 31 10.23 -5.95 48.57
C GLY A 31 10.65 -5.16 47.35
N ASP A 32 10.20 -3.90 47.23
CA ASP A 32 10.59 -3.02 46.12
C ASP A 32 12.07 -2.62 46.16
N VAL A 33 12.61 -2.21 45.01
CA VAL A 33 13.93 -1.57 44.88
C VAL A 33 13.74 -0.16 44.31
N ASN A 34 14.15 0.86 45.08
CA ASN A 34 14.08 2.24 44.64
C ASN A 34 15.48 2.87 44.61
N LEU A 35 15.92 3.33 43.43
CA LEU A 35 17.17 4.04 43.22
C LEU A 35 16.87 5.49 42.84
N VAL A 36 17.45 6.45 43.58
CA VAL A 36 17.30 7.87 43.29
C VAL A 36 18.68 8.51 43.19
N GLY A 37 19.06 8.93 41.99
CA GLY A 37 20.36 9.52 41.73
C GLY A 37 20.25 10.93 41.17
N ILE A 38 20.92 11.90 41.79
CA ILE A 38 21.01 13.28 41.32
C ILE A 38 22.48 13.56 40.95
N GLY A 39 22.75 13.72 39.66
CA GLY A 39 24.09 13.97 39.12
C GLY A 39 24.54 15.42 39.27
N GLY A 40 25.85 15.63 39.22
CA GLY A 40 26.47 16.96 39.18
C GLY A 40 26.25 17.69 37.85
N THR A 41 26.80 18.91 37.75
CA THR A 41 26.62 19.78 36.58
C THR A 41 27.71 19.62 35.52
N GLY A 42 28.78 18.89 35.81
CA GLY A 42 29.90 18.72 34.89
C GLY A 42 29.68 17.62 33.85
N LEU A 43 30.57 17.57 32.84
CA LEU A 43 30.46 16.68 31.69
C LEU A 43 30.34 15.18 32.08
N ASN A 44 29.54 14.42 31.33
CA ASN A 44 29.35 12.98 31.55
C ASN A 44 28.93 12.61 32.99
N SER A 45 28.22 13.50 33.68
CA SER A 45 27.61 13.20 34.98
C SER A 45 26.23 12.61 34.76
N ALA A 46 25.91 11.53 35.47
CA ALA A 46 24.61 10.88 35.43
C ALA A 46 23.86 11.02 36.76
N GLY A 47 22.53 10.98 36.71
CA GLY A 47 21.73 10.72 37.91
C GLY A 47 22.08 9.34 38.47
N VAL A 48 21.83 8.30 37.67
CA VAL A 48 22.24 6.92 37.95
C VAL A 48 23.08 6.39 36.79
N ARG A 49 24.26 5.87 37.11
CA ARG A 49 25.14 5.17 36.16
C ARG A 49 25.36 3.75 36.61
N SER A 50 25.20 2.83 35.68
CA SER A 50 25.39 1.40 35.82
C SER A 50 26.19 0.87 34.65
N PHE A 51 27.23 0.10 34.95
CA PHE A 51 27.94 -0.70 33.95
C PHE A 51 27.38 -2.13 33.96
N ALA A 52 28.21 -3.15 34.15
CA ALA A 52 27.76 -4.54 34.21
C ALA A 52 27.20 -4.92 35.60
N SER A 53 26.08 -4.33 36.02
CA SER A 53 25.46 -4.62 37.34
C SER A 53 24.07 -5.25 37.22
N LEU A 54 23.66 -5.90 38.30
CA LEU A 54 22.33 -6.48 38.48
C LEU A 54 21.53 -5.66 39.50
N VAL A 55 20.34 -5.21 39.11
CA VAL A 55 19.32 -4.67 40.03
C VAL A 55 18.14 -5.63 40.02
N PHE A 56 17.90 -6.29 41.15
CA PHE A 56 17.01 -7.45 41.23
C PHE A 56 15.94 -7.30 42.32
N SER A 57 14.73 -7.73 41.97
CA SER A 57 13.62 -7.97 42.89
C SER A 57 12.98 -9.34 42.59
N GLU A 58 12.52 -10.07 43.61
CA GLU A 58 11.84 -11.34 43.36
C GLU A 58 10.41 -11.13 42.86
N ALA A 59 9.63 -10.23 43.49
CA ALA A 59 8.29 -9.87 43.02
C ALA A 59 7.92 -8.39 43.23
N GLY A 60 8.77 -7.61 43.89
CA GLY A 60 8.52 -6.18 44.13
C GLY A 60 8.84 -5.31 42.91
N ALA A 61 8.32 -4.09 42.88
CA ALA A 61 8.61 -3.14 41.81
C ALA A 61 10.05 -2.63 41.87
N ILE A 62 10.59 -2.24 40.72
CA ILE A 62 11.89 -1.57 40.61
C ILE A 62 11.67 -0.18 40.02
N GLN A 63 11.98 0.84 40.82
CA GLN A 63 11.86 2.25 40.41
C GLN A 63 13.24 2.89 40.41
N ILE A 64 13.62 3.52 39.30
CA ILE A 64 14.91 4.19 39.16
C ILE A 64 14.67 5.60 38.63
N THR A 65 14.98 6.59 39.46
CA THR A 65 14.90 8.01 39.10
C THR A 65 16.30 8.59 38.98
N GLY A 66 16.61 9.11 37.80
CA GLY A 66 17.84 9.84 37.53
C GLY A 66 17.55 11.30 37.24
N THR A 67 18.19 12.21 37.96
CA THR A 67 18.14 13.65 37.67
C THR A 67 19.52 14.10 37.23
N SER A 68 19.64 14.62 36.02
CA SER A 68 20.82 15.33 35.56
C SER A 68 20.66 16.82 35.80
N ASN A 69 21.62 17.43 36.50
CA ASN A 69 21.73 18.89 36.64
C ASN A 69 22.64 19.52 35.56
N GLY A 70 23.05 18.73 34.56
CA GLY A 70 23.87 19.22 33.46
C GLY A 70 23.05 20.05 32.48
N ASP A 71 23.08 21.37 32.62
CA ASP A 71 22.35 22.30 31.73
C ASP A 71 23.10 22.64 30.44
N ASN A 72 24.28 22.06 30.20
CA ASN A 72 25.09 22.41 29.04
C ASN A 72 24.71 21.53 27.83
N PRO A 73 24.16 22.08 26.73
CA PRO A 73 23.76 21.30 25.55
C PRO A 73 24.95 20.59 24.87
N THR A 74 26.19 21.02 25.11
CA THR A 74 27.38 20.29 24.61
C THR A 74 27.77 19.08 25.47
N SER A 75 27.14 18.90 26.63
CA SER A 75 27.48 17.85 27.60
C SER A 75 26.74 16.53 27.42
N ASN A 76 25.75 16.48 26.51
CA ASN A 76 24.84 15.34 26.33
C ASN A 76 24.34 14.80 27.68
N PRO A 77 23.56 15.60 28.43
CA PRO A 77 23.26 15.30 29.82
C PRO A 77 22.53 13.97 29.96
N ILE A 78 23.02 13.11 30.85
CA ILE A 78 22.49 11.75 31.02
C ILE A 78 21.78 11.70 32.36
N SER A 79 20.53 11.26 32.38
CA SER A 79 19.83 10.98 33.64
C SER A 79 20.11 9.56 34.10
N LEU A 80 19.97 8.62 33.18
CA LEU A 80 20.13 7.19 33.42
C LEU A 80 21.04 6.62 32.36
N PHE A 81 22.10 5.93 32.79
CA PHE A 81 22.98 5.18 31.92
C PHE A 81 23.12 3.75 32.42
N PHE A 82 22.57 2.81 31.66
CA PHE A 82 22.82 1.39 31.86
C PHE A 82 23.64 0.85 30.68
N GLY A 83 24.77 0.20 31.01
CA GLY A 83 25.66 -0.40 30.03
C GLY A 83 25.09 -1.68 29.41
N ASP A 84 25.79 -2.21 28.42
CA ASP A 84 25.35 -3.30 27.54
C ASP A 84 25.03 -4.61 28.26
N THR A 85 25.63 -4.83 29.43
CA THR A 85 25.42 -6.02 30.25
C THR A 85 24.73 -5.72 31.58
N ALA A 86 24.19 -4.50 31.73
CA ALA A 86 23.34 -4.18 32.86
C ALA A 86 22.01 -4.92 32.73
N LEU A 87 21.57 -5.55 33.82
CA LEU A 87 20.27 -6.21 33.92
C LEU A 87 19.47 -5.60 35.07
N ILE A 88 18.25 -5.19 34.78
CA ILE A 88 17.25 -4.84 35.78
C ILE A 88 16.14 -5.89 35.68
N GLU A 89 15.89 -6.61 36.75
CA GLU A 89 15.04 -7.80 36.74
C GLU A 89 14.09 -7.86 37.93
N SER A 90 12.80 -8.01 37.66
CA SER A 90 11.79 -8.39 38.66
C SER A 90 11.15 -9.72 38.23
N LEU A 91 11.38 -10.81 38.95
CA LEU A 91 10.90 -12.12 38.48
C LEU A 91 9.38 -12.31 38.57
N GLY A 92 8.68 -11.49 39.35
CA GLY A 92 7.22 -11.51 39.49
C GLY A 92 6.53 -10.40 38.72
N GLU A 93 5.28 -10.10 39.09
CA GLU A 93 4.46 -9.04 38.47
C GLU A 93 4.88 -7.61 38.87
N GLY A 94 6.09 -7.42 39.41
CA GLY A 94 6.57 -6.12 39.87
C GLY A 94 7.04 -5.25 38.71
N ASP A 95 6.41 -4.09 38.53
CA ASP A 95 6.76 -3.17 37.44
C ASP A 95 8.21 -2.66 37.52
N ILE A 96 8.80 -2.42 36.35
CA ILE A 96 10.08 -1.72 36.20
C ILE A 96 9.82 -0.33 35.64
N SER A 97 10.16 0.72 36.40
CA SER A 97 10.00 2.11 35.98
C SER A 97 11.33 2.86 36.03
N LEU A 98 11.74 3.44 34.90
CA LEU A 98 12.93 4.27 34.75
C LEU A 98 12.51 5.69 34.35
N THR A 99 12.83 6.68 35.17
CA THR A 99 12.49 8.08 34.89
C THR A 99 13.74 8.96 34.91
N GLY A 100 13.96 9.69 33.81
CA GLY A 100 15.01 10.68 33.68
C GLY A 100 14.46 12.04 33.26
N ASN A 101 15.05 13.14 33.73
CA ASN A 101 14.73 14.46 33.17
C ASN A 101 15.43 14.72 31.83
N GLN A 102 16.54 14.04 31.58
CA GLN A 102 17.36 14.12 30.36
C GLN A 102 17.51 12.72 29.77
N ASN A 103 18.53 12.49 28.93
CA ASN A 103 18.69 11.23 28.21
C ASN A 103 18.65 10.00 29.13
N VAL A 104 17.86 9.02 28.73
CA VAL A 104 17.75 7.72 29.38
C VAL A 104 18.28 6.65 28.45
N ARG A 105 19.22 5.86 28.94
CA ARG A 105 19.70 4.67 28.28
C ARG A 105 19.49 3.47 29.17
N THR A 106 18.88 2.42 28.62
CA THR A 106 18.64 1.17 29.34
C THR A 106 19.60 0.06 28.89
N GLY A 107 19.82 -0.91 29.77
CA GLY A 107 20.28 -2.25 29.41
C GLY A 107 19.07 -3.16 29.23
N ALA A 108 19.22 -4.44 29.55
CA ALA A 108 18.10 -5.38 29.56
C ALA A 108 17.16 -5.09 30.74
N LEU A 109 15.86 -5.10 30.48
CA LEU A 109 14.80 -4.95 31.46
C LEU A 109 13.91 -6.19 31.40
N ASN A 110 13.78 -6.93 32.49
CA ASN A 110 13.03 -8.19 32.54
C ASN A 110 12.01 -8.16 33.69
N THR A 111 10.72 -8.26 33.38
CA THR A 111 9.69 -8.44 34.39
C THR A 111 8.52 -9.27 33.87
N GLN A 112 7.59 -9.70 34.73
CA GLN A 112 6.26 -10.15 34.29
C GLN A 112 5.20 -9.06 34.48
N GLY A 113 5.55 -7.97 35.19
CA GLY A 113 4.76 -6.74 35.27
C GLY A 113 5.02 -5.83 34.06
N GLY A 114 4.72 -4.55 34.20
CA GLY A 114 4.95 -3.55 33.15
C GLY A 114 6.35 -2.96 33.15
N ILE A 115 6.78 -2.45 31.99
CA ILE A 115 7.98 -1.63 31.83
C ILE A 115 7.55 -0.21 31.44
N THR A 116 8.03 0.80 32.15
CA THR A 116 7.88 2.21 31.76
C THR A 116 9.24 2.90 31.75
N VAL A 117 9.59 3.53 30.64
CA VAL A 117 10.83 4.31 30.51
C VAL A 117 10.49 5.71 30.01
N THR A 118 10.82 6.73 30.80
CA THR A 118 10.47 8.12 30.49
C THR A 118 11.69 9.03 30.53
N SER A 119 11.84 9.87 29.51
CA SER A 119 12.76 11.00 29.46
C SER A 119 11.98 12.30 29.21
N THR A 120 11.90 13.19 30.21
CA THR A 120 11.03 14.38 30.12
C THR A 120 11.54 15.49 29.22
N ASP A 121 12.86 15.58 28.99
CA ASP A 121 13.46 16.60 28.12
C ASP A 121 14.54 16.01 27.18
N GLY A 122 14.71 14.68 27.13
CA GLY A 122 15.78 14.01 26.38
C GLY A 122 15.34 12.85 25.49
N ASN A 123 16.33 12.07 25.06
CA ASN A 123 16.12 10.86 24.26
C ASN A 123 15.99 9.62 25.17
N VAL A 124 15.35 8.57 24.63
CA VAL A 124 15.38 7.21 25.20
C VAL A 124 16.07 6.26 24.21
N ASP A 125 17.04 5.48 24.66
CA ASP A 125 17.75 4.47 23.85
C ASP A 125 17.75 3.12 24.58
N THR A 126 17.02 2.13 24.03
CA THR A 126 16.85 0.79 24.63
C THR A 126 17.63 -0.31 23.90
N ARG A 127 18.42 0.02 22.87
CA ARG A 127 19.04 -0.95 21.95
C ARG A 127 20.07 -1.91 22.54
N ARG A 128 20.35 -1.84 23.84
CA ARG A 128 21.44 -2.60 24.48
C ARG A 128 20.99 -3.84 25.22
N GLY A 129 19.71 -4.16 25.19
CA GLY A 129 19.19 -5.38 25.75
C GLY A 129 17.71 -5.53 25.45
N LEU A 130 17.24 -6.76 25.59
CA LEU A 130 15.82 -7.09 25.49
C LEU A 130 15.04 -6.36 26.59
N LEU A 131 13.93 -5.75 26.18
CA LEU A 131 12.88 -5.30 27.08
C LEU A 131 11.80 -6.37 27.05
N THR A 132 11.66 -7.15 28.12
CA THR A 132 10.67 -8.21 28.18
C THR A 132 9.75 -8.10 29.38
N THR A 133 8.47 -8.24 29.08
CA THR A 133 7.37 -8.42 30.03
C THR A 133 6.69 -9.78 29.84
N SER A 134 7.35 -10.68 29.10
CA SER A 134 6.77 -11.94 28.69
C SER A 134 6.51 -12.85 29.88
N SER A 135 5.41 -13.60 29.83
CA SER A 135 5.03 -14.50 30.92
C SER A 135 4.40 -15.79 30.42
N ASP A 136 4.77 -16.89 31.08
CA ASP A 136 4.21 -18.23 30.92
C ASP A 136 3.22 -18.61 32.02
N THR A 137 3.04 -17.74 33.03
CA THR A 137 2.17 -17.99 34.20
C THR A 137 1.13 -16.89 34.44
N SER A 138 1.33 -15.70 33.88
CA SER A 138 0.45 -14.52 33.98
C SER A 138 0.29 -13.85 32.61
N ASN A 139 -0.56 -12.83 32.56
CA ASN A 139 -0.63 -11.97 31.38
C ASN A 139 0.72 -11.24 31.21
N GLY A 140 1.09 -10.93 29.97
CA GLY A 140 2.24 -10.07 29.70
C GLY A 140 1.95 -8.64 30.12
N GLY A 141 2.93 -7.97 30.71
CA GLY A 141 2.77 -6.57 31.13
C GLY A 141 3.03 -5.57 29.99
N ASP A 142 2.46 -4.38 30.09
CA ASP A 142 2.63 -3.35 29.06
C ASP A 142 4.05 -2.78 29.05
N VAL A 143 4.51 -2.34 27.87
CA VAL A 143 5.76 -1.58 27.69
C VAL A 143 5.42 -0.19 27.17
N ILE A 144 5.77 0.84 27.95
CA ILE A 144 5.58 2.24 27.59
C ILE A 144 6.93 2.93 27.55
N LEU A 145 7.33 3.41 26.36
CA LEU A 145 8.55 4.19 26.17
C LEU A 145 8.18 5.61 25.76
N ASP A 146 8.59 6.60 26.56
CA ASP A 146 8.25 8.00 26.37
C ASP A 146 9.52 8.88 26.33
N ALA A 147 9.83 9.41 25.16
CA ALA A 147 10.97 10.29 24.95
C ALA A 147 10.52 11.67 24.49
N ALA A 148 10.93 12.73 25.20
CA ALA A 148 10.63 14.10 24.77
C ALA A 148 11.27 14.49 23.43
N ILE A 149 12.33 13.80 22.98
CA ILE A 149 12.99 14.07 21.70
C ILE A 149 12.94 12.85 20.77
N ASN A 150 13.95 11.99 20.79
CA ASN A 150 13.99 10.78 19.96
C ASN A 150 13.91 9.53 20.83
N LEU A 151 13.21 8.53 20.31
CA LEU A 151 13.13 7.20 20.88
C LEU A 151 13.83 6.22 19.96
N THR A 152 14.85 5.51 20.44
CA THR A 152 15.53 4.45 19.70
C THR A 152 15.30 3.12 20.40
N VAL A 153 14.69 2.17 19.67
CA VAL A 153 14.07 0.97 20.24
C VAL A 153 14.79 -0.28 19.76
N GLY A 154 15.33 -1.05 20.71
CA GLY A 154 15.80 -2.43 20.50
C GLY A 154 14.65 -3.44 20.57
N GLU A 155 14.97 -4.72 20.78
CA GLU A 155 13.98 -5.78 20.86
C GLU A 155 13.02 -5.57 22.06
N ILE A 156 11.73 -5.76 21.80
CA ILE A 156 10.68 -5.79 22.83
C ILE A 156 9.90 -7.10 22.71
N ASP A 157 9.79 -7.84 23.81
CA ASP A 157 9.01 -9.09 23.89
C ASP A 157 8.04 -9.04 25.06
N THR A 158 6.75 -8.85 24.76
CA THR A 158 5.66 -8.81 25.75
C THR A 158 4.74 -10.03 25.66
N ARG A 159 5.19 -11.07 24.95
CA ARG A 159 4.35 -12.23 24.64
C ARG A 159 3.75 -12.89 25.87
N SER A 160 2.55 -13.43 25.70
CA SER A 160 2.06 -14.44 26.63
C SER A 160 2.26 -15.82 26.03
N THR A 161 3.06 -16.65 26.70
CA THR A 161 3.37 -18.02 26.28
C THR A 161 2.50 -19.06 26.99
N GLN A 162 1.53 -18.60 27.78
CA GLN A 162 0.51 -19.45 28.38
C GLN A 162 -0.28 -20.22 27.31
N ASP A 163 -0.45 -21.52 27.50
CA ASP A 163 -1.36 -22.37 26.69
C ASP A 163 -2.81 -22.24 27.18
N SER A 164 -3.33 -21.01 27.13
CA SER A 164 -4.66 -20.65 27.61
C SER A 164 -5.32 -19.63 26.69
N SER A 165 -6.60 -19.85 26.37
CA SER A 165 -7.40 -18.89 25.60
C SER A 165 -7.74 -17.61 26.35
N SER A 166 -7.48 -17.55 27.65
CA SER A 166 -7.61 -16.34 28.47
C SER A 166 -6.30 -15.57 28.63
N ALA A 167 -5.20 -16.07 28.06
CA ALA A 167 -3.92 -15.41 28.09
C ALA A 167 -3.98 -14.09 27.32
N ILE A 168 -3.36 -13.05 27.85
CA ILE A 168 -3.27 -11.74 27.20
C ILE A 168 -1.80 -11.32 27.27
N SER A 169 -1.20 -10.97 26.13
CA SER A 169 0.13 -10.37 26.08
C SER A 169 0.08 -8.86 26.35
N GLY A 170 1.22 -8.29 26.72
CA GLY A 170 1.33 -6.86 26.97
C GLY A 170 1.18 -6.03 25.70
N SER A 171 0.70 -4.80 25.83
CA SER A 171 0.72 -3.82 24.75
C SER A 171 2.03 -3.03 24.76
N VAL A 172 2.39 -2.45 23.60
CA VAL A 172 3.57 -1.60 23.44
C VAL A 172 3.14 -0.22 22.95
N THR A 173 3.47 0.81 23.72
CA THR A 173 3.24 2.22 23.34
C THR A 173 4.57 2.96 23.26
N LEU A 174 4.86 3.51 22.08
CA LEU A 174 6.10 4.23 21.78
C LEU A 174 5.78 5.70 21.49
N GLU A 175 6.21 6.58 22.38
CA GLU A 175 6.03 8.03 22.32
C GLU A 175 7.38 8.72 22.09
N ALA A 176 7.41 9.66 21.14
CA ALA A 176 8.57 10.51 20.90
C ALA A 176 8.15 11.96 20.65
N GLY A 177 9.02 12.94 20.86
CA GLY A 177 8.78 14.31 20.41
C GLY A 177 9.11 14.57 18.95
N ASN A 178 9.98 13.74 18.35
CA ASN A 178 10.50 13.94 16.99
C ASN A 178 10.47 12.65 16.14
N GLN A 179 11.15 11.59 16.55
CA GLN A 179 11.27 10.36 15.77
C GLN A 179 11.37 9.12 16.66
N ILE A 180 10.75 8.04 16.21
CA ILE A 180 10.96 6.67 16.69
C ILE A 180 11.86 5.94 15.68
N THR A 181 12.94 5.34 16.14
CA THR A 181 13.82 4.49 15.32
C THR A 181 13.73 3.06 15.82
N LEU A 182 13.19 2.16 15.00
CA LEU A 182 13.18 0.72 15.30
C LEU A 182 14.47 0.09 14.78
N THR A 183 15.22 -0.55 15.68
CA THR A 183 16.45 -1.26 15.33
C THR A 183 16.35 -2.77 15.48
N GLU A 184 15.27 -3.29 16.03
CA GLU A 184 14.95 -4.72 16.16
C GLU A 184 13.43 -4.89 16.19
N SER A 185 12.95 -6.13 16.18
CA SER A 185 11.53 -6.48 16.11
C SER A 185 10.79 -6.28 17.45
N ILE A 186 9.46 -6.20 17.37
CA ILE A 186 8.57 -6.13 18.53
C ILE A 186 7.60 -7.31 18.46
N ASP A 187 7.57 -8.12 19.51
CA ASP A 187 6.68 -9.27 19.64
C ASP A 187 5.75 -9.09 20.84
N THR A 188 4.46 -9.03 20.54
CA THR A 188 3.35 -8.95 21.50
C THR A 188 2.35 -10.07 21.22
N SER A 189 2.80 -11.19 20.67
CA SER A 189 1.91 -12.31 20.34
C SER A 189 1.43 -13.08 21.57
N ALA A 190 0.29 -13.76 21.41
CA ALA A 190 -0.20 -14.72 22.40
C ALA A 190 -0.76 -15.96 21.68
N PRO A 191 0.05 -17.01 21.43
CA PRO A 191 -0.33 -18.12 20.55
C PRO A 191 -1.65 -18.82 20.91
N ALA A 192 -1.96 -18.97 22.20
CA ALA A 192 -3.23 -19.53 22.63
C ALA A 192 -4.29 -18.46 22.96
N GLY A 193 -3.89 -17.20 23.17
CA GLY A 193 -4.71 -16.14 23.78
C GLY A 193 -4.90 -14.91 22.88
N GLN A 194 -4.89 -13.72 23.48
CA GLN A 194 -5.03 -12.44 22.80
C GLN A 194 -3.68 -11.72 22.69
N GLY A 195 -3.29 -11.38 21.47
CA GLY A 195 -2.11 -10.56 21.19
C GLY A 195 -2.29 -9.10 21.61
N GLY A 196 -1.18 -8.43 21.90
CA GLY A 196 -1.12 -7.08 22.44
C GLY A 196 -1.07 -6.04 21.32
N ALA A 197 -1.60 -4.85 21.57
CA ALA A 197 -1.55 -3.77 20.58
C ALA A 197 -0.14 -3.14 20.53
N ILE A 198 0.23 -2.62 19.36
CA ILE A 198 1.44 -1.80 19.18
C ILE A 198 1.01 -0.43 18.65
N ALA A 199 1.38 0.64 19.36
CA ALA A 199 1.15 2.03 18.96
C ALA A 199 2.47 2.79 18.83
N LEU A 200 2.72 3.36 17.64
CA LEU A 200 3.90 4.19 17.35
C LEU A 200 3.46 5.63 17.08
N ASN A 201 3.75 6.51 18.03
CA ASN A 201 3.12 7.82 18.13
C ASN A 201 3.97 8.97 17.60
N GLN A 202 4.84 8.70 16.61
CA GLN A 202 5.60 9.67 15.82
C GLN A 202 6.06 9.08 14.48
N THR A 203 6.76 9.91 13.69
CA THR A 203 7.52 9.43 12.52
C THR A 203 8.40 8.25 12.92
N THR A 204 8.23 7.12 12.24
CA THR A 204 8.97 5.88 12.47
C THR A 204 10.00 5.66 11.37
N GLN A 205 11.26 5.40 11.75
CA GLN A 205 12.33 4.99 10.86
C GLN A 205 12.72 3.53 11.15
N LEU A 206 12.82 2.72 10.09
CA LEU A 206 13.33 1.35 10.15
C LEU A 206 14.84 1.37 9.88
N SER A 207 15.64 0.83 10.82
CA SER A 207 17.11 0.88 10.75
C SER A 207 17.79 -0.48 10.55
N GLN A 208 17.01 -1.56 10.31
CA GLN A 208 17.53 -2.89 9.96
C GLN A 208 16.98 -3.38 8.62
N PRO A 209 17.63 -4.37 7.99
CA PRO A 209 17.12 -4.97 6.76
C PRO A 209 15.66 -5.45 6.87
N THR A 210 15.29 -6.02 8.03
CA THR A 210 13.92 -6.46 8.33
C THR A 210 13.56 -6.05 9.75
N ILE A 211 12.35 -5.53 9.93
CA ILE A 211 11.70 -5.31 11.22
C ILE A 211 10.37 -6.05 11.20
N ASP A 212 10.14 -6.89 12.21
CA ASP A 212 8.89 -7.61 12.40
C ASP A 212 8.09 -6.98 13.54
N LEU A 213 6.80 -6.77 13.31
CA LEU A 213 5.83 -6.41 14.33
C LEU A 213 4.79 -7.52 14.45
N ILE A 214 4.83 -8.27 15.55
CA ILE A 214 4.00 -9.44 15.74
C ILE A 214 3.00 -9.15 16.87
N THR A 215 1.72 -9.18 16.54
CA THR A 215 0.60 -8.96 17.46
C THR A 215 -0.45 -10.08 17.35
N SER A 216 -0.14 -11.16 16.63
CA SER A 216 -1.06 -12.26 16.42
C SER A 216 -1.40 -13.02 17.70
N GLY A 217 -2.61 -13.57 17.77
CA GLY A 217 -3.05 -14.38 18.89
C GLY A 217 -4.06 -15.44 18.48
N GLY A 218 -4.14 -16.52 19.26
CA GLY A 218 -5.02 -17.66 18.98
C GLY A 218 -6.52 -17.34 19.09
N THR A 219 -6.89 -16.34 19.89
CA THR A 219 -8.27 -15.87 20.05
C THR A 219 -8.54 -14.51 19.41
N ALA A 220 -7.56 -13.60 19.49
CA ALA A 220 -7.61 -12.27 18.90
C ALA A 220 -6.19 -11.74 18.68
N GLY A 221 -5.98 -11.01 17.61
CA GLY A 221 -4.76 -10.22 17.40
C GLY A 221 -4.88 -8.82 17.98
N GLY A 222 -3.73 -8.24 18.35
CA GLY A 222 -3.61 -6.86 18.72
C GLY A 222 -3.61 -5.94 17.49
N THR A 223 -4.01 -4.68 17.68
CA THR A 223 -3.97 -3.70 16.58
C THR A 223 -2.57 -3.09 16.47
N VAL A 224 -2.06 -2.92 15.24
CA VAL A 224 -0.83 -2.15 14.97
C VAL A 224 -1.21 -0.78 14.41
N THR A 225 -0.78 0.30 15.06
CA THR A 225 -1.08 1.68 14.64
C THR A 225 0.18 2.51 14.51
N PHE A 226 0.39 3.06 13.31
CA PHE A 226 1.38 4.10 13.05
C PHE A 226 0.67 5.47 12.96
N ASN A 227 0.89 6.31 13.95
CA ASN A 227 0.32 7.67 14.01
C ASN A 227 1.17 8.72 13.27
N GLY A 228 2.42 8.39 12.91
CA GLY A 228 3.29 9.20 12.08
C GLY A 228 3.74 8.48 10.80
N PRO A 229 4.46 9.17 9.88
CA PRO A 229 4.98 8.56 8.67
C PRO A 229 5.96 7.41 8.96
N VAL A 230 5.99 6.40 8.10
CA VAL A 230 6.93 5.25 8.22
C VAL A 230 7.94 5.33 7.09
N ASN A 231 9.24 5.29 7.38
CA ASN A 231 10.30 5.44 6.37
C ASN A 231 11.45 4.45 6.59
N GLY A 232 12.17 4.14 5.51
CA GLY A 232 13.44 3.45 5.60
C GLY A 232 14.56 4.35 6.13
N SER A 233 15.69 3.74 6.46
CA SER A 233 16.98 4.43 6.67
C SER A 233 17.73 4.66 5.35
N ALA A 234 17.49 3.80 4.36
CA ALA A 234 17.97 3.95 2.99
C ALA A 234 16.90 3.45 2.00
N PRO A 235 16.81 4.02 0.78
CA PRO A 235 15.78 3.64 -0.18
C PRO A 235 15.81 2.14 -0.48
N ASN A 236 14.64 1.50 -0.43
CA ASN A 236 14.41 0.13 -0.88
C ASN A 236 15.22 -0.95 -0.12
N GLN A 237 15.71 -0.67 1.09
CA GLN A 237 16.56 -1.60 1.87
C GLN A 237 15.94 -2.11 3.16
N ASN A 238 14.95 -1.41 3.72
CA ASN A 238 14.37 -1.73 5.01
C ASN A 238 12.95 -2.28 4.83
N THR A 239 12.80 -3.58 5.06
CA THR A 239 11.54 -4.31 4.99
C THR A 239 10.79 -4.22 6.30
N LEU A 240 9.46 -4.08 6.22
CA LEU A 240 8.55 -4.15 7.35
C LEU A 240 7.61 -5.35 7.17
N GLN A 241 7.61 -6.24 8.15
CA GLN A 241 6.67 -7.36 8.22
C GLN A 241 5.76 -7.16 9.42
N ILE A 242 4.46 -7.27 9.21
CA ILE A 242 3.45 -7.16 10.26
C ILE A 242 2.63 -8.45 10.25
N ASP A 243 2.60 -9.17 11.37
CA ASP A 243 1.66 -10.25 11.61
C ASP A 243 0.71 -9.85 12.74
N ALA A 244 -0.48 -9.39 12.36
CA ALA A 244 -1.54 -9.03 13.27
C ALA A 244 -2.59 -10.13 13.45
N GLY A 245 -2.51 -11.24 12.73
CA GLY A 245 -3.51 -12.32 12.80
C GLY A 245 -4.94 -11.84 12.54
N THR A 246 -5.72 -11.59 13.59
CA THR A 246 -7.09 -11.03 13.51
C THR A 246 -7.20 -9.57 13.97
N GLY A 247 -6.07 -8.94 14.31
CA GLY A 247 -5.98 -7.52 14.65
C GLY A 247 -5.84 -6.65 13.41
N ALA A 248 -6.30 -5.39 13.51
CA ALA A 248 -6.23 -4.43 12.41
C ALA A 248 -4.83 -3.80 12.29
N VAL A 249 -4.52 -3.29 11.11
CA VAL A 249 -3.28 -2.53 10.84
C VAL A 249 -3.63 -1.17 10.27
N GLN A 250 -3.10 -0.10 10.87
CA GLN A 250 -3.45 1.28 10.52
C GLN A 250 -2.21 2.13 10.28
N PHE A 251 -2.03 2.57 9.03
CA PHE A 251 -1.09 3.62 8.66
C PHE A 251 -1.88 4.92 8.47
N THR A 252 -1.79 5.82 9.45
CA THR A 252 -2.56 7.08 9.45
C THR A 252 -1.88 8.19 8.61
N GLN A 253 -0.60 8.00 8.29
CA GLN A 253 0.27 8.93 7.56
C GLN A 253 1.01 8.19 6.44
N PRO A 254 1.69 8.91 5.51
CA PRO A 254 2.37 8.26 4.39
C PRO A 254 3.39 7.19 4.80
N VAL A 255 3.50 6.14 3.97
CA VAL A 255 4.52 5.10 4.07
C VAL A 255 5.55 5.31 2.95
N GLY A 256 6.84 5.36 3.30
CA GLY A 256 7.96 5.51 2.37
C GLY A 256 8.05 6.86 1.66
N ASN A 257 7.40 7.91 2.17
CA ASN A 257 7.29 9.19 1.48
C ASN A 257 8.60 9.98 1.40
N GLN A 258 9.49 9.83 2.39
CA GLN A 258 10.82 10.45 2.40
C GLN A 258 11.89 9.45 1.95
N VAL A 259 11.80 8.22 2.44
CA VAL A 259 12.69 7.11 2.10
C VAL A 259 11.83 5.87 1.91
N ALA A 260 11.66 5.48 0.64
CA ALA A 260 10.87 4.32 0.25
C ALA A 260 11.31 3.06 1.01
N LEU A 261 10.34 2.25 1.43
CA LEU A 261 10.61 0.99 2.11
C LEU A 261 11.18 -0.05 1.14
N GLY A 262 11.80 -1.08 1.69
CA GLY A 262 11.97 -2.37 1.03
C GLY A 262 10.61 -3.03 0.80
N ASP A 263 10.48 -4.29 1.15
CA ASP A 263 9.18 -4.96 1.07
C ASP A 263 8.28 -4.53 2.23
N LEU A 264 6.99 -4.37 1.97
CA LEU A 264 5.96 -4.20 2.98
C LEU A 264 5.02 -5.40 2.96
N THR A 265 5.08 -6.22 4.00
CA THR A 265 4.23 -7.41 4.15
C THR A 265 3.31 -7.22 5.33
N VAL A 266 2.00 -7.33 5.12
CA VAL A 266 0.99 -7.24 6.17
C VAL A 266 0.14 -8.51 6.18
N THR A 267 0.03 -9.16 7.33
CA THR A 267 -0.83 -10.33 7.57
C THR A 267 -1.88 -9.95 8.61
N SER A 268 -3.12 -9.79 8.17
CA SER A 268 -4.27 -9.37 8.96
C SER A 268 -5.58 -9.82 8.30
N SER A 269 -6.31 -10.72 8.96
CA SER A 269 -7.71 -11.04 8.62
C SER A 269 -8.72 -9.95 9.03
N ALA A 270 -8.27 -8.87 9.68
CA ALA A 270 -9.06 -7.65 9.87
C ALA A 270 -8.79 -6.63 8.75
N THR A 271 -9.09 -5.36 8.99
CA THR A 271 -8.82 -4.30 8.00
C THR A 271 -7.40 -3.76 8.12
N THR A 272 -6.65 -3.79 7.00
CA THR A 272 -5.40 -3.04 6.80
C THR A 272 -5.74 -1.71 6.13
N THR A 273 -5.49 -0.58 6.80
CA THR A 273 -5.84 0.76 6.28
C THR A 273 -4.59 1.58 5.95
N PHE A 274 -4.49 2.01 4.69
CA PHE A 274 -3.52 3.01 4.23
C PHE A 274 -4.22 4.35 4.01
N SER A 275 -4.05 5.27 4.97
CA SER A 275 -4.73 6.57 4.96
C SER A 275 -4.10 7.58 4.00
N SER A 276 -2.92 7.29 3.48
CA SER A 276 -2.13 8.17 2.60
C SER A 276 -1.22 7.32 1.69
N THR A 277 -0.44 8.00 0.84
CA THR A 277 0.44 7.36 -0.15
C THR A 277 1.36 6.29 0.44
N VAL A 278 1.58 5.22 -0.33
CA VAL A 278 2.53 4.15 -0.02
C VAL A 278 3.60 4.06 -1.11
N ASN A 279 4.87 4.13 -0.70
CA ASN A 279 6.04 3.93 -1.55
C ASN A 279 6.92 2.81 -0.99
N ALA A 280 7.04 1.70 -1.72
CA ALA A 280 7.81 0.53 -1.28
C ALA A 280 8.49 -0.16 -2.48
N THR A 281 9.28 -1.18 -2.21
CA THR A 281 9.76 -2.10 -3.25
C THR A 281 8.64 -3.03 -3.68
N SER A 282 7.91 -3.59 -2.72
CA SER A 282 6.69 -4.37 -2.96
C SER A 282 5.68 -4.18 -1.83
N LEU A 283 4.41 -4.47 -2.11
CA LEU A 283 3.36 -4.53 -1.10
C LEU A 283 2.65 -5.88 -1.20
N PHE A 284 2.61 -6.61 -0.08
CA PHE A 284 1.86 -7.85 0.07
C PHE A 284 0.86 -7.71 1.21
N THR A 285 -0.37 -8.13 0.96
CA THR A 285 -1.38 -8.40 1.99
C THR A 285 -1.81 -9.87 1.89
N ASP A 286 -2.07 -10.48 3.04
CA ASP A 286 -2.59 -11.85 3.12
C ASP A 286 -4.04 -11.91 2.63
N GLY A 287 -4.70 -13.06 2.82
CA GLY A 287 -6.11 -13.23 2.46
C GLY A 287 -6.96 -13.48 3.69
N GLY A 288 -8.21 -13.02 3.64
CA GLY A 288 -9.20 -13.23 4.71
C GLY A 288 -9.58 -11.96 5.47
N GLY A 289 -9.08 -10.79 5.05
CA GLY A 289 -9.44 -9.46 5.55
C GLY A 289 -9.77 -8.47 4.43
N THR A 290 -9.55 -7.18 4.71
CA THR A 290 -9.76 -6.09 3.75
C THR A 290 -8.59 -5.12 3.77
N THR A 291 -8.05 -4.80 2.61
CA THR A 291 -7.13 -3.68 2.43
C THR A 291 -7.89 -2.44 1.98
N ALA A 292 -7.88 -1.38 2.79
CA ALA A 292 -8.52 -0.10 2.47
C ALA A 292 -7.46 0.92 2.02
N LEU A 293 -7.59 1.39 0.77
CA LEU A 293 -6.71 2.39 0.17
C LEU A 293 -7.41 3.76 0.09
N ASN A 294 -6.79 4.77 0.70
CA ASN A 294 -7.29 6.16 0.68
C ASN A 294 -6.42 7.09 -0.20
N SER A 295 -5.31 6.60 -0.76
CA SER A 295 -4.39 7.33 -1.64
C SER A 295 -3.51 6.36 -2.46
N ASP A 296 -2.81 6.90 -3.46
CA ASP A 296 -1.96 6.15 -4.40
C ASP A 296 -0.94 5.20 -3.75
N VAL A 297 -0.68 4.09 -4.43
CA VAL A 297 0.35 3.10 -4.08
C VAL A 297 1.33 2.96 -5.23
N THR A 298 2.62 3.12 -4.91
CA THR A 298 3.74 2.98 -5.85
C THR A 298 4.71 1.92 -5.36
N THR A 299 4.98 0.92 -6.19
CA THR A 299 5.98 -0.12 -5.93
C THR A 299 6.98 -0.22 -7.09
N SER A 300 8.27 -0.28 -6.78
CA SER A 300 9.33 -0.26 -7.80
C SER A 300 9.99 -1.61 -8.09
N GLY A 301 9.68 -2.65 -7.32
CA GLY A 301 10.28 -3.98 -7.43
C GLY A 301 9.45 -4.95 -8.26
N GLU A 302 10.08 -6.03 -8.71
CA GLU A 302 9.48 -7.07 -9.58
C GLU A 302 8.30 -7.81 -8.93
N LEU A 303 8.23 -7.85 -7.59
CA LEU A 303 7.08 -8.44 -6.88
C LEU A 303 5.83 -7.55 -6.91
N GLY A 304 5.99 -6.27 -7.27
CA GLY A 304 4.88 -5.31 -7.45
C GLY A 304 3.94 -5.19 -6.26
N GLN A 305 2.64 -5.21 -6.56
CA GLN A 305 1.56 -5.11 -5.58
C GLN A 305 0.73 -6.40 -5.59
N ARG A 306 0.59 -7.06 -4.44
CA ARG A 306 -0.26 -8.23 -4.26
C ARG A 306 -1.27 -8.00 -3.15
N TYR A 307 -2.54 -7.92 -3.56
CA TYR A 307 -3.67 -7.75 -2.65
C TYR A 307 -4.48 -9.05 -2.58
N ASN A 308 -4.14 -9.96 -1.66
CA ASN A 308 -4.91 -11.20 -1.51
C ASN A 308 -6.20 -11.00 -0.68
N ASP A 309 -6.29 -9.88 0.05
CA ASP A 309 -7.49 -9.40 0.73
C ASP A 309 -8.50 -8.83 -0.25
N ASP A 310 -9.75 -8.66 0.20
CA ASP A 310 -10.67 -7.76 -0.48
C ASP A 310 -10.08 -6.33 -0.48
N LEU A 311 -10.15 -5.64 -1.61
CA LEU A 311 -9.60 -4.30 -1.79
C LEU A 311 -10.73 -3.26 -1.80
N ALA A 312 -10.69 -2.31 -0.88
CA ALA A 312 -11.64 -1.20 -0.81
C ALA A 312 -10.98 0.11 -1.26
N LEU A 313 -11.54 0.73 -2.28
CA LEU A 313 -11.08 2.02 -2.81
C LEU A 313 -11.95 3.14 -2.22
N ASN A 314 -11.33 4.07 -1.49
CA ASN A 314 -12.06 5.15 -0.81
C ASN A 314 -11.82 6.54 -1.43
N ASN A 315 -11.02 6.61 -2.49
CA ASN A 315 -10.66 7.84 -3.19
C ASN A 315 -10.36 7.53 -4.66
N THR A 316 -10.08 8.56 -5.47
CA THR A 316 -9.42 8.37 -6.76
C THR A 316 -8.01 7.84 -6.52
N LEU A 317 -7.68 6.71 -7.16
CA LEU A 317 -6.42 6.01 -6.93
C LEU A 317 -5.66 5.71 -8.21
N THR A 318 -4.34 5.84 -8.12
CA THR A 318 -3.39 5.28 -9.07
C THR A 318 -2.57 4.19 -8.40
N LEU A 319 -2.64 2.98 -8.94
CA LEU A 319 -1.75 1.87 -8.58
C LEU A 319 -0.62 1.84 -9.62
N THR A 320 0.59 2.16 -9.18
CA THR A 320 1.80 2.19 -10.02
C THR A 320 2.70 1.02 -9.65
N ALA A 321 2.79 0.02 -10.52
CA ALA A 321 3.62 -1.17 -10.32
C ALA A 321 3.91 -1.87 -11.63
N ASP A 322 5.04 -2.55 -11.73
CA ASP A 322 5.33 -3.41 -12.87
C ASP A 322 4.68 -4.79 -12.75
N GLU A 323 4.06 -5.10 -11.61
CA GLU A 323 3.24 -6.29 -11.39
C GLU A 323 2.06 -5.97 -10.44
N LEU A 324 0.87 -6.51 -10.73
CA LEU A 324 -0.33 -6.31 -9.92
C LEU A 324 -1.18 -7.58 -9.85
N ASP A 325 -1.23 -8.17 -8.66
CA ASP A 325 -2.09 -9.31 -8.33
C ASP A 325 -3.29 -8.84 -7.49
N LEU A 326 -4.51 -9.06 -7.98
CA LEU A 326 -5.76 -8.82 -7.25
C LEU A 326 -6.40 -10.17 -6.89
N GLY A 327 -6.23 -10.61 -5.64
CA GLY A 327 -6.69 -11.92 -5.16
C GLY A 327 -8.09 -11.91 -4.54
N GLY A 328 -8.48 -10.82 -3.87
CA GLY A 328 -9.82 -10.61 -3.30
C GLY A 328 -10.70 -9.72 -4.18
N THR A 329 -11.96 -9.49 -3.78
CA THR A 329 -12.90 -8.62 -4.51
C THR A 329 -12.48 -7.15 -4.43
N VAL A 330 -12.70 -6.36 -5.50
CA VAL A 330 -12.45 -4.92 -5.47
C VAL A 330 -13.76 -4.17 -5.33
N THR A 331 -13.91 -3.43 -4.23
CA THR A 331 -15.02 -2.49 -4.02
C THR A 331 -14.60 -1.09 -4.46
N GLY A 332 -15.12 -0.65 -5.61
CA GLY A 332 -14.76 0.59 -6.28
C GLY A 332 -15.42 1.85 -5.72
N ASN A 333 -16.57 1.76 -5.02
CA ASN A 333 -17.29 2.89 -4.42
C ASN A 333 -17.55 4.09 -5.37
N ASN A 334 -17.75 3.83 -6.67
CA ASN A 334 -17.84 4.81 -7.74
C ASN A 334 -16.63 5.77 -7.79
N GLN A 335 -15.43 5.28 -7.49
CA GLN A 335 -14.19 6.03 -7.66
C GLN A 335 -13.52 5.66 -8.99
N PRO A 336 -12.76 6.59 -9.59
CA PRO A 336 -11.83 6.24 -10.66
C PRO A 336 -10.63 5.46 -10.13
N LEU A 337 -10.22 4.44 -10.90
CA LEU A 337 -9.00 3.66 -10.64
C LEU A 337 -8.10 3.71 -11.86
N THR A 338 -6.83 4.04 -11.67
CA THR A 338 -5.80 3.96 -12.71
C THR A 338 -4.80 2.86 -12.38
N LEU A 339 -4.56 1.97 -13.32
CA LEU A 339 -3.53 0.94 -13.27
C LEU A 339 -2.45 1.28 -14.29
N GLN A 340 -1.21 1.45 -13.85
CA GLN A 340 -0.09 1.79 -14.72
C GLN A 340 1.23 1.15 -14.29
N PRO A 341 2.14 0.89 -15.23
CA PRO A 341 3.50 0.44 -14.90
C PRO A 341 4.28 1.48 -14.10
N PHE A 342 5.25 1.00 -13.31
CA PHE A 342 6.27 1.85 -12.70
C PHE A 342 7.37 2.19 -13.70
N THR A 343 7.79 1.21 -14.51
CA THR A 343 8.81 1.36 -15.53
C THR A 343 8.24 2.03 -16.78
N PRO A 344 8.76 3.20 -17.20
CA PRO A 344 8.31 3.89 -18.40
C PRO A 344 8.44 3.02 -19.66
N GLY A 345 7.41 3.02 -20.50
CA GLY A 345 7.36 2.20 -21.72
C GLY A 345 7.22 0.68 -21.51
N GLN A 346 7.06 0.20 -20.28
CA GLN A 346 6.74 -1.19 -19.99
C GLN A 346 5.46 -1.60 -20.73
N THR A 347 5.46 -2.76 -21.38
CA THR A 347 4.26 -3.33 -22.00
C THR A 347 3.22 -3.66 -20.93
N ILE A 348 1.93 -3.45 -21.25
CA ILE A 348 0.80 -3.95 -20.46
C ILE A 348 0.12 -5.08 -21.23
N ILE A 349 -0.09 -6.21 -20.57
CA ILE A 349 -0.77 -7.38 -21.14
C ILE A 349 -2.09 -7.56 -20.41
N LEU A 350 -3.19 -7.65 -21.16
CA LEU A 350 -4.54 -7.78 -20.60
C LEU A 350 -5.14 -9.15 -20.92
N GLY A 351 -5.71 -9.78 -19.90
CA GLY A 351 -6.30 -11.11 -19.99
C GLY A 351 -5.25 -12.21 -20.14
N GLY A 352 -5.69 -13.39 -20.55
CA GLY A 352 -4.84 -14.57 -20.65
C GLY A 352 -4.68 -15.32 -19.32
N THR A 353 -3.77 -16.29 -19.30
CA THR A 353 -3.37 -17.02 -18.09
C THR A 353 -2.13 -16.37 -17.51
N ALA A 354 -2.15 -16.07 -16.21
CA ALA A 354 -1.01 -15.51 -15.49
C ALA A 354 0.30 -16.22 -15.85
N ASN A 355 1.30 -15.46 -16.27
CA ASN A 355 2.64 -15.94 -16.58
C ASN A 355 3.67 -15.04 -15.88
N ALA A 356 4.61 -15.66 -15.18
CA ALA A 356 5.67 -15.00 -14.42
C ALA A 356 6.75 -14.29 -15.29
N ASP A 357 6.39 -13.73 -16.45
CA ASP A 357 7.29 -12.99 -17.30
C ASP A 357 7.49 -11.59 -16.72
N SER A 358 8.61 -11.39 -16.02
CA SER A 358 9.02 -10.18 -15.28
C SER A 358 9.21 -8.90 -16.13
N ASN A 359 8.69 -8.84 -17.36
CA ASN A 359 8.91 -7.76 -18.32
C ASN A 359 7.61 -7.20 -18.90
N ALA A 360 6.49 -7.31 -18.20
CA ALA A 360 5.25 -6.61 -18.51
C ALA A 360 4.46 -6.40 -17.21
N LEU A 361 3.62 -5.37 -17.18
CA LEU A 361 2.49 -5.35 -16.24
C LEU A 361 1.43 -6.29 -16.82
N GLU A 362 1.34 -7.50 -16.27
CA GLU A 362 0.28 -8.44 -16.64
C GLU A 362 -0.95 -8.18 -15.76
N LEU A 363 -2.10 -8.02 -16.41
CA LEU A 363 -3.41 -7.98 -15.77
C LEU A 363 -4.20 -9.15 -16.33
N SER A 364 -3.96 -10.33 -15.77
CA SER A 364 -4.55 -11.57 -16.24
C SER A 364 -6.05 -11.63 -15.94
N GLN A 365 -6.72 -12.72 -16.35
CA GLN A 365 -8.12 -12.91 -16.00
C GLN A 365 -8.33 -12.97 -14.47
N THR A 366 -7.35 -13.47 -13.70
CA THR A 366 -7.46 -13.51 -12.23
C THR A 366 -7.41 -12.12 -11.62
N ASP A 367 -6.68 -11.19 -12.21
CA ASP A 367 -6.53 -9.82 -11.69
C ASP A 367 -7.71 -8.93 -12.11
N LEU A 368 -8.26 -9.16 -13.31
CA LEU A 368 -9.36 -8.37 -13.84
C LEU A 368 -10.74 -8.81 -13.32
N ASN A 369 -10.93 -10.08 -12.97
CA ASN A 369 -12.21 -10.61 -12.50
C ASN A 369 -12.70 -9.96 -11.17
N PRO A 370 -11.83 -9.65 -10.20
CA PRO A 370 -12.19 -8.90 -9.00
C PRO A 370 -12.79 -7.53 -9.22
N LEU A 371 -12.51 -6.90 -10.37
CA LEU A 371 -12.98 -5.55 -10.68
C LEU A 371 -14.47 -5.60 -11.04
N GLY A 372 -15.30 -5.08 -10.16
CA GLY A 372 -16.75 -5.00 -10.33
C GLY A 372 -17.22 -3.95 -11.34
N SER A 373 -18.53 -3.69 -11.33
CA SER A 373 -19.19 -2.62 -12.10
C SER A 373 -19.32 -1.30 -11.34
N ASP A 374 -18.72 -1.22 -10.15
CA ASP A 374 -18.85 -0.11 -9.20
C ASP A 374 -17.65 0.86 -9.23
N LEU A 375 -16.82 0.84 -10.27
CA LEU A 375 -15.85 1.92 -10.55
C LEU A 375 -16.51 3.00 -11.41
N GLU A 376 -16.15 4.27 -11.17
CA GLU A 376 -16.55 5.36 -12.08
C GLU A 376 -15.89 5.18 -13.45
N THR A 377 -14.60 4.89 -13.45
CA THR A 377 -13.82 4.55 -14.64
C THR A 377 -12.59 3.73 -14.22
N LEU A 378 -12.33 2.65 -14.93
CA LEU A 378 -11.06 1.95 -14.91
C LEU A 378 -10.18 2.52 -16.04
N THR A 379 -9.07 3.14 -15.66
CA THR A 379 -8.02 3.57 -16.59
C THR A 379 -6.88 2.56 -16.59
N ILE A 380 -6.46 2.11 -17.76
CA ILE A 380 -5.29 1.24 -17.93
C ILE A 380 -4.27 1.98 -18.80
N GLY A 381 -3.05 2.11 -18.27
CA GLY A 381 -1.94 2.79 -18.93
C GLY A 381 -1.68 4.20 -18.41
N SER A 382 -0.48 4.70 -18.70
CA SER A 382 0.04 5.91 -18.08
C SER A 382 -0.59 7.21 -18.61
N GLY A 383 -0.35 8.29 -17.86
CA GLY A 383 -0.61 9.68 -18.26
C GLY A 383 0.05 10.11 -19.58
N GLY A 384 1.18 9.51 -19.94
CA GLY A 384 1.91 9.78 -21.17
C GLY A 384 1.46 8.95 -22.35
N SER A 385 0.66 7.90 -22.11
CA SER A 385 0.27 6.90 -23.12
C SER A 385 1.49 6.32 -23.82
N ASP A 386 2.56 6.04 -23.08
CA ASP A 386 3.85 5.55 -23.57
C ASP A 386 4.01 4.03 -23.48
N ASN A 387 3.03 3.33 -22.92
CA ASN A 387 3.03 1.88 -22.76
C ASN A 387 2.32 1.19 -23.95
N PRO A 388 2.95 0.26 -24.68
CA PRO A 388 2.24 -0.66 -25.56
C PRO A 388 1.25 -1.52 -24.76
N ILE A 389 0.03 -1.69 -25.27
CA ILE A 389 -1.01 -2.49 -24.60
C ILE A 389 -1.50 -3.59 -25.55
N SER A 390 -1.53 -4.83 -25.08
CA SER A 390 -2.00 -5.96 -25.88
C SER A 390 -2.96 -6.87 -25.12
N LEU A 391 -3.86 -7.55 -25.84
CA LEU A 391 -4.66 -8.64 -25.27
C LEU A 391 -3.92 -9.97 -25.43
N ALA A 392 -3.93 -10.79 -24.37
CA ALA A 392 -3.46 -12.18 -24.40
C ALA A 392 -4.61 -13.21 -24.27
N GLY A 393 -5.84 -12.73 -24.13
CA GLY A 393 -7.06 -13.54 -24.06
C GLY A 393 -8.31 -12.70 -24.25
N ASP A 394 -9.45 -13.35 -24.43
CA ASP A 394 -10.75 -12.67 -24.38
C ASP A 394 -10.90 -12.03 -22.99
N THR A 395 -11.13 -10.71 -22.95
CA THR A 395 -11.07 -9.93 -21.71
C THR A 395 -12.37 -9.18 -21.50
N THR A 396 -12.96 -9.29 -20.31
CA THR A 396 -14.23 -8.65 -19.95
C THR A 396 -14.02 -7.54 -18.92
N PHE A 397 -14.62 -6.37 -19.17
CA PHE A 397 -14.67 -5.25 -18.25
C PHE A 397 -16.13 -4.93 -17.90
N ARG A 398 -16.40 -4.69 -16.62
CA ARG A 398 -17.76 -4.42 -16.11
C ARG A 398 -18.01 -2.94 -15.86
N SER A 399 -16.96 -2.17 -15.56
CA SER A 399 -17.01 -0.73 -15.40
C SER A 399 -16.58 0.01 -16.69
N PRO A 400 -16.88 1.31 -16.84
CA PRO A 400 -16.33 2.12 -17.93
C PRO A 400 -14.80 2.00 -18.02
N LEU A 401 -14.30 1.63 -19.21
CA LEU A 401 -12.89 1.41 -19.47
C LEU A 401 -12.32 2.56 -20.33
N LEU A 402 -11.21 3.12 -19.88
CA LEU A 402 -10.32 3.98 -20.63
C LEU A 402 -8.94 3.33 -20.77
N VAL A 403 -8.53 3.00 -21.98
CA VAL A 403 -7.17 2.52 -22.26
C VAL A 403 -6.34 3.66 -22.82
N ARG A 404 -5.14 3.87 -22.26
CA ARG A 404 -4.19 4.93 -22.63
C ARG A 404 -2.86 4.30 -23.04
N ALA A 405 -2.66 4.10 -24.34
CA ALA A 405 -1.58 3.28 -24.87
C ALA A 405 -0.63 4.06 -25.79
N GLU A 406 0.59 3.57 -25.93
CA GLU A 406 1.43 3.94 -27.07
C GLU A 406 0.80 3.37 -28.35
N SER A 407 0.51 2.07 -28.34
CA SER A 407 -0.25 1.35 -29.36
C SER A 407 -1.12 0.30 -28.68
N PHE A 408 -2.28 0.00 -29.27
CA PHE A 408 -3.15 -1.05 -28.78
C PHE A 408 -3.21 -2.21 -29.78
N ASN A 409 -3.03 -3.44 -29.31
CA ASN A 409 -3.15 -4.66 -30.12
C ASN A 409 -4.02 -5.72 -29.45
N GLY A 410 -5.28 -5.82 -29.88
CA GLY A 410 -6.22 -6.88 -29.49
C GLY A 410 -6.43 -7.94 -30.56
N ASN A 411 -5.54 -8.07 -31.55
CA ASN A 411 -5.72 -9.02 -32.65
C ASN A 411 -5.79 -10.47 -32.15
N GLY A 412 -6.76 -11.24 -32.64
CA GLY A 412 -6.99 -12.63 -32.25
C GLY A 412 -7.87 -12.84 -31.01
N PHE A 413 -8.24 -11.76 -30.30
CA PHE A 413 -9.02 -11.82 -29.07
C PHE A 413 -10.20 -10.83 -29.07
N SER A 414 -11.05 -10.95 -28.05
CA SER A 414 -12.25 -10.12 -27.87
C SER A 414 -12.07 -9.19 -26.66
N LEU A 415 -12.29 -7.89 -26.87
CA LEU A 415 -12.50 -6.92 -25.80
C LEU A 415 -14.00 -6.82 -25.53
N ILE A 416 -14.43 -7.17 -24.31
CA ILE A 416 -15.84 -7.34 -23.95
C ILE A 416 -16.21 -6.33 -22.88
N GLY A 417 -17.17 -5.46 -23.16
CA GLY A 417 -17.88 -4.67 -22.16
C GLY A 417 -19.14 -5.39 -21.69
N ALA A 418 -19.33 -5.46 -20.38
CA ALA A 418 -20.52 -5.99 -19.73
C ALA A 418 -21.15 -4.93 -18.81
N GLU A 419 -22.41 -5.16 -18.42
CA GLU A 419 -23.14 -4.31 -17.47
C GLU A 419 -23.21 -2.84 -17.92
N ASN A 420 -22.52 -1.92 -17.24
CA ASN A 420 -22.49 -0.48 -17.53
C ASN A 420 -21.23 -0.04 -18.28
N ALA A 421 -20.41 -0.96 -18.80
CA ALA A 421 -19.17 -0.63 -19.48
C ALA A 421 -19.37 0.26 -20.72
N SER A 422 -18.57 1.32 -20.81
CA SER A 422 -18.21 1.97 -22.08
C SER A 422 -16.75 1.66 -22.39
N LEU A 423 -16.40 1.47 -23.66
CA LEU A 423 -15.02 1.15 -24.05
C LEU A 423 -14.41 2.34 -24.79
N THR A 424 -13.37 2.94 -24.25
CA THR A 424 -12.60 4.00 -24.91
C THR A 424 -11.14 3.57 -25.02
N LEU A 425 -10.62 3.50 -26.25
CA LEU A 425 -9.22 3.23 -26.53
C LEU A 425 -8.56 4.50 -27.07
N GLU A 426 -7.58 5.03 -26.34
CA GLU A 426 -6.74 6.15 -26.74
C GLU A 426 -5.31 5.65 -26.95
N ALA A 427 -4.83 5.74 -28.19
CA ALA A 427 -3.47 5.36 -28.53
C ALA A 427 -2.73 6.53 -29.20
N GLN A 428 -1.43 6.66 -28.90
CA GLN A 428 -0.58 7.60 -29.64
C GLN A 428 -0.40 7.15 -31.10
N ASN A 429 -0.15 5.86 -31.31
CA ASN A 429 0.08 5.21 -32.58
C ASN A 429 -1.14 4.34 -32.96
N ASP A 430 -0.91 3.14 -33.48
CA ASP A 430 -1.96 2.31 -34.07
C ASP A 430 -2.88 1.69 -33.02
N ILE A 431 -4.15 1.52 -33.39
CA ILE A 431 -5.12 0.67 -32.70
C ILE A 431 -5.45 -0.48 -33.64
N VAL A 432 -5.06 -1.70 -33.27
CA VAL A 432 -5.44 -2.93 -33.94
C VAL A 432 -6.35 -3.73 -33.02
N SER A 433 -7.52 -4.14 -33.47
CA SER A 433 -8.46 -4.94 -32.66
C SER A 433 -8.91 -6.22 -33.36
N GLY A 434 -9.12 -7.27 -32.57
CA GLY A 434 -9.99 -8.39 -32.93
C GLY A 434 -11.46 -8.00 -32.75
N ASN A 435 -12.21 -8.78 -31.96
CA ASN A 435 -13.60 -8.44 -31.66
C ASN A 435 -13.68 -7.35 -30.59
N ILE A 436 -14.65 -6.44 -30.71
CA ILE A 436 -15.05 -5.54 -29.64
C ILE A 436 -16.55 -5.71 -29.43
N LEU A 437 -16.93 -6.25 -28.27
CA LEU A 437 -18.32 -6.57 -27.94
C LEU A 437 -18.75 -5.67 -26.78
N ASN A 438 -19.68 -4.74 -26.99
CA ASN A 438 -20.17 -3.87 -25.91
C ASN A 438 -21.67 -3.62 -26.06
N SER A 439 -22.49 -4.58 -25.63
CA SER A 439 -23.93 -4.59 -25.89
C SER A 439 -24.62 -3.33 -25.35
N GLY A 440 -25.13 -2.47 -26.23
CA GLY A 440 -25.74 -1.19 -25.85
C GLY A 440 -24.76 -0.11 -25.37
N GLY A 441 -23.52 -0.46 -25.03
CA GLY A 441 -22.48 0.44 -24.57
C GLY A 441 -21.70 1.10 -25.72
N ALA A 442 -21.18 2.30 -25.49
CA ALA A 442 -20.40 3.02 -26.48
C ALA A 442 -19.00 2.40 -26.69
N VAL A 443 -18.47 2.52 -27.91
CA VAL A 443 -17.09 2.19 -28.28
C VAL A 443 -16.46 3.41 -28.94
N ASN A 444 -15.36 3.91 -28.38
CA ASN A 444 -14.61 5.05 -28.90
C ASN A 444 -13.17 4.64 -29.17
N LEU A 445 -12.71 4.81 -30.41
CA LEU A 445 -11.35 4.47 -30.84
C LEU A 445 -10.65 5.74 -31.33
N ASN A 446 -9.63 6.18 -30.59
CA ASN A 446 -8.89 7.41 -30.83
C ASN A 446 -7.40 7.09 -31.05
N SER A 447 -6.93 7.19 -32.30
CA SER A 447 -5.51 7.09 -32.65
C SER A 447 -4.96 8.47 -33.01
N ALA A 448 -4.04 8.98 -32.19
CA ALA A 448 -3.54 10.35 -32.32
C ALA A 448 -2.68 10.56 -33.58
N ALA A 449 -1.81 9.61 -33.91
CA ALA A 449 -0.89 9.68 -35.05
C ALA A 449 -0.94 8.44 -35.96
N GLY A 450 -1.63 7.38 -35.55
CA GLY A 450 -1.66 6.09 -36.25
C GLY A 450 -2.94 5.77 -37.01
N THR A 451 -3.04 4.50 -37.40
CA THR A 451 -4.16 3.85 -38.07
C THR A 451 -5.07 3.18 -37.04
N ILE A 452 -6.37 3.12 -37.34
CA ILE A 452 -7.29 2.21 -36.64
C ILE A 452 -7.61 1.06 -37.59
N ASP A 453 -7.25 -0.17 -37.22
CA ASP A 453 -7.54 -1.40 -37.95
C ASP A 453 -8.37 -2.37 -37.09
N THR A 454 -9.59 -2.62 -37.55
CA THR A 454 -10.55 -3.54 -36.90
C THR A 454 -11.01 -4.64 -37.86
N GLN A 455 -10.24 -4.89 -38.94
CA GLN A 455 -10.60 -5.89 -39.97
C GLN A 455 -10.50 -7.34 -39.48
N ALA A 456 -9.78 -7.58 -38.39
CA ALA A 456 -9.58 -8.91 -37.82
C ALA A 456 -10.79 -9.44 -37.02
N GLY A 457 -11.81 -8.61 -36.75
CA GLY A 457 -12.99 -9.01 -35.99
C GLY A 457 -14.23 -8.17 -36.27
N VAL A 458 -15.18 -8.24 -35.33
CA VAL A 458 -16.44 -7.49 -35.38
C VAL A 458 -16.49 -6.48 -34.23
N ILE A 459 -16.99 -5.28 -34.51
CA ILE A 459 -17.47 -4.38 -33.46
C ILE A 459 -18.99 -4.56 -33.32
N ASP A 460 -19.43 -5.23 -32.26
CA ASP A 460 -20.85 -5.48 -31.97
C ASP A 460 -21.28 -4.71 -30.71
N THR A 461 -22.02 -3.62 -30.91
CA THR A 461 -22.65 -2.82 -29.85
C THR A 461 -24.16 -3.02 -29.81
N ARG A 462 -24.67 -4.06 -30.48
CA ARG A 462 -26.11 -4.33 -30.54
C ARG A 462 -26.71 -4.51 -29.15
N SER A 463 -27.89 -3.93 -28.95
CA SER A 463 -28.69 -4.14 -27.75
C SER A 463 -29.92 -4.99 -28.03
N LEU A 464 -30.24 -5.92 -27.12
CA LEU A 464 -31.44 -6.74 -27.20
C LEU A 464 -32.66 -6.04 -26.60
N ASP A 465 -32.46 -5.17 -25.61
CA ASP A 465 -33.54 -4.61 -24.79
C ASP A 465 -33.58 -3.06 -24.83
N GLY A 466 -32.61 -2.41 -25.47
CA GLY A 466 -32.51 -0.95 -25.57
C GLY A 466 -31.93 -0.47 -26.90
N ASP A 467 -31.33 0.72 -26.87
CA ASP A 467 -30.63 1.29 -28.02
C ASP A 467 -29.30 0.57 -28.26
N GLY A 468 -28.90 0.42 -29.52
CA GLY A 468 -27.54 -0.01 -29.84
C GLY A 468 -26.52 1.06 -29.44
N GLY A 469 -25.33 0.64 -29.01
CA GLY A 469 -24.27 1.56 -28.58
C GLY A 469 -23.61 2.29 -29.76
N SER A 470 -23.20 3.54 -29.56
CA SER A 470 -22.48 4.30 -30.59
C SER A 470 -21.06 3.78 -30.80
N VAL A 471 -20.56 3.87 -32.03
CA VAL A 471 -19.17 3.55 -32.37
C VAL A 471 -18.50 4.76 -33.02
N ASN A 472 -17.44 5.28 -32.42
CA ASN A 472 -16.72 6.45 -32.91
C ASN A 472 -15.27 6.09 -33.25
N PHE A 473 -14.82 6.46 -34.44
CA PHE A 473 -13.45 6.32 -34.90
C PHE A 473 -12.84 7.69 -35.15
N ASN A 474 -11.63 7.90 -34.62
CA ASN A 474 -10.89 9.15 -34.75
C ASN A 474 -9.40 8.83 -34.96
N ALA A 475 -8.94 8.89 -36.20
CA ALA A 475 -7.56 8.58 -36.55
C ALA A 475 -6.92 9.75 -37.31
N SER A 476 -5.62 9.95 -37.15
CA SER A 476 -4.85 10.78 -38.09
C SER A 476 -4.39 9.98 -39.32
N GLY A 477 -4.21 8.67 -39.17
CA GLY A 477 -3.94 7.71 -40.24
C GLY A 477 -5.21 7.11 -40.86
N GLN A 478 -5.10 5.89 -41.39
CA GLN A 478 -6.24 5.23 -42.04
C GLN A 478 -7.24 4.70 -41.00
N ILE A 479 -8.48 4.49 -41.43
CA ILE A 479 -9.49 3.74 -40.66
C ILE A 479 -9.92 2.55 -41.51
N LEU A 480 -9.45 1.36 -41.13
CA LEU A 480 -9.76 0.09 -41.74
C LEU A 480 -10.72 -0.66 -40.81
N THR A 481 -11.89 -1.05 -41.32
CA THR A 481 -12.92 -1.69 -40.48
C THR A 481 -13.43 -2.98 -41.07
N GLY A 482 -13.69 -3.94 -40.17
CA GLY A 482 -14.42 -5.17 -40.46
C GLY A 482 -15.92 -4.95 -40.41
N GLU A 483 -16.66 -5.90 -39.84
CA GLU A 483 -18.10 -5.74 -39.61
C GLU A 483 -18.36 -4.85 -38.39
N ILE A 484 -19.33 -3.92 -38.53
CA ILE A 484 -19.82 -3.08 -37.43
C ILE A 484 -21.32 -3.30 -37.29
N ASN A 485 -21.76 -3.74 -36.11
CA ASN A 485 -23.17 -3.97 -35.80
C ASN A 485 -23.60 -3.13 -34.60
N THR A 486 -24.31 -2.04 -34.87
CA THR A 486 -24.90 -1.15 -33.85
C THR A 486 -26.42 -1.30 -33.74
N SER A 487 -26.98 -2.40 -34.24
CA SER A 487 -28.44 -2.56 -34.34
C SER A 487 -29.14 -2.66 -32.98
N THR A 488 -30.46 -2.53 -32.96
CA THR A 488 -31.28 -2.93 -31.81
C THR A 488 -32.19 -4.08 -32.20
N ARG A 489 -32.42 -5.00 -31.26
CA ARG A 489 -33.47 -6.03 -31.36
C ARG A 489 -34.60 -5.81 -30.35
N SER A 490 -34.63 -4.64 -29.71
CA SER A 490 -35.67 -4.32 -28.74
C SER A 490 -37.04 -4.37 -29.39
N GLY A 491 -37.99 -4.99 -28.70
CA GLY A 491 -39.41 -4.94 -29.06
C GLY A 491 -40.03 -3.55 -28.90
N ASN A 492 -39.28 -2.60 -28.31
CA ASN A 492 -39.73 -1.23 -28.11
C ASN A 492 -39.59 -0.41 -29.41
N SER A 493 -40.71 0.17 -29.86
CA SER A 493 -40.78 1.00 -31.06
C SER A 493 -39.95 2.28 -31.03
N THR A 494 -39.44 2.70 -29.86
CA THR A 494 -38.58 3.87 -29.72
C THR A 494 -37.10 3.56 -29.80
N SER A 495 -36.71 2.28 -29.73
CA SER A 495 -35.30 1.91 -29.73
C SER A 495 -34.66 2.11 -31.10
N GLN A 496 -33.41 2.56 -31.08
CA GLN A 496 -32.65 2.90 -32.28
C GLN A 496 -31.31 2.17 -32.30
N GLY A 497 -30.75 1.99 -33.50
CA GLY A 497 -29.36 1.57 -33.63
C GLY A 497 -28.42 2.70 -33.25
N GLY A 498 -27.23 2.36 -32.76
CA GLY A 498 -26.20 3.32 -32.40
C GLY A 498 -25.60 4.02 -33.61
N ALA A 499 -25.22 5.29 -33.44
CA ALA A 499 -24.53 6.06 -34.48
C ALA A 499 -23.13 5.49 -34.74
N VAL A 500 -22.66 5.60 -36.00
CA VAL A 500 -21.29 5.27 -36.38
C VAL A 500 -20.64 6.50 -36.99
N THR A 501 -19.55 6.97 -36.38
CA THR A 501 -18.87 8.21 -36.76
C THR A 501 -17.43 7.91 -37.17
N PHE A 502 -17.00 8.47 -38.31
CA PHE A 502 -15.63 8.38 -38.78
C PHE A 502 -15.01 9.78 -38.89
N THR A 503 -13.90 9.99 -38.19
CA THR A 503 -13.12 11.23 -38.24
C THR A 503 -11.68 10.91 -38.64
N VAL A 504 -11.25 11.39 -39.81
CA VAL A 504 -9.85 11.25 -40.26
C VAL A 504 -9.18 12.63 -40.30
N ARG A 505 -8.20 12.85 -39.41
CA ARG A 505 -7.45 14.11 -39.32
C ARG A 505 -6.23 14.05 -40.23
N HIS A 506 -6.40 14.42 -41.50
CA HIS A 506 -5.27 14.51 -42.41
C HIS A 506 -4.37 15.70 -42.06
N SER A 507 -3.06 15.48 -41.98
CA SER A 507 -2.09 16.57 -42.19
C SER A 507 -2.21 17.03 -43.66
N PRO A 508 -2.19 18.33 -43.96
CA PRO A 508 -2.65 18.91 -45.23
C PRO A 508 -1.82 18.56 -46.49
N HIS A 509 -1.00 17.50 -46.53
CA HIS A 509 -0.02 17.25 -47.61
C HIS A 509 -0.09 15.88 -48.30
N SER A 510 -1.15 15.07 -48.14
CA SER A 510 -1.26 13.77 -48.84
C SER A 510 -2.62 13.60 -49.53
N GLY A 511 -2.62 13.77 -50.85
CA GLY A 511 -3.82 13.86 -51.70
C GLY A 511 -4.41 12.53 -52.17
N ARG A 512 -4.79 11.63 -51.25
CA ARG A 512 -5.68 10.50 -51.59
C ARG A 512 -6.76 10.37 -50.53
N GLN A 513 -7.99 10.74 -50.91
CA GLN A 513 -9.18 10.57 -50.09
C GLN A 513 -9.88 9.26 -50.46
N SER A 514 -10.61 8.77 -49.46
CA SER A 514 -10.88 7.38 -49.17
C SER A 514 -12.34 7.31 -48.76
N GLY A 515 -13.19 6.70 -49.62
CA GLY A 515 -14.65 6.82 -49.57
C GLY A 515 -15.34 5.56 -49.06
N CYS A 516 -16.21 5.70 -48.06
CA CYS A 516 -17.00 4.58 -47.52
C CYS A 516 -18.33 4.38 -48.28
N PHE A 517 -18.68 3.13 -48.58
CA PHE A 517 -19.99 2.72 -49.12
C PHE A 517 -20.70 1.76 -48.16
N SER A 518 -22.04 1.84 -48.06
CA SER A 518 -22.84 0.94 -47.20
C SER A 518 -24.04 0.29 -47.89
N HIS A 519 -24.42 -0.91 -47.43
CA HIS A 519 -25.68 -1.61 -47.75
C HIS A 519 -26.29 -2.20 -46.46
N SER A 520 -27.58 -1.93 -46.19
CA SER A 520 -28.33 -2.50 -45.04
C SER A 520 -29.66 -3.13 -45.48
N ARG A 521 -30.06 -4.23 -44.82
CA ARG A 521 -31.35 -4.93 -44.95
C ARG A 521 -32.18 -4.87 -43.66
N SER A 522 -32.57 -3.71 -43.15
CA SER A 522 -33.83 -3.52 -42.38
C SER A 522 -34.02 -2.05 -41.97
N GLY A 523 -35.28 -1.62 -41.91
CA GLY A 523 -35.67 -0.23 -41.90
C GLY A 523 -35.63 0.47 -40.54
N ARG A 524 -34.53 1.17 -40.26
CA ARG A 524 -34.41 2.59 -39.87
C ARG A 524 -32.92 2.85 -39.59
N PHE A 525 -32.39 3.91 -40.19
CA PHE A 525 -30.95 4.13 -40.41
C PHE A 525 -30.20 4.54 -39.13
N PRO A 526 -28.96 4.06 -38.91
CA PRO A 526 -27.99 4.81 -38.11
C PRO A 526 -27.71 6.16 -38.80
N ASN A 527 -27.58 7.24 -38.02
CA ASN A 527 -27.02 8.48 -38.55
C ASN A 527 -25.52 8.27 -38.79
N PHE A 528 -25.11 8.18 -40.06
CA PHE A 528 -23.71 8.23 -40.45
C PHE A 528 -23.31 9.69 -40.64
N GLN A 529 -22.38 10.17 -39.81
CA GLN A 529 -21.80 11.51 -39.93
C GLN A 529 -20.32 11.39 -40.31
N TYR A 530 -19.98 11.96 -41.46
CA TYR A 530 -18.60 12.17 -41.88
C TYR A 530 -18.32 13.68 -41.76
N SER A 531 -17.34 14.05 -40.93
CA SER A 531 -16.91 15.45 -40.81
C SER A 531 -15.46 15.59 -41.20
N SER A 532 -15.21 16.27 -42.32
CA SER A 532 -13.90 16.84 -42.64
C SER A 532 -13.87 18.30 -42.17
N PRO A 533 -12.85 18.76 -41.43
CA PRO A 533 -12.69 20.17 -41.06
C PRO A 533 -12.48 21.12 -42.25
N ASP A 534 -12.22 20.60 -43.45
CA ASP A 534 -11.88 21.43 -44.63
C ASP A 534 -13.10 21.65 -45.55
N ARG A 535 -13.64 22.88 -45.54
CA ARG A 535 -14.80 23.33 -46.35
C ARG A 535 -14.48 23.47 -47.87
N ARG A 536 -13.41 22.87 -48.39
CA ARG A 536 -12.95 23.02 -49.78
C ARG A 536 -13.08 21.79 -50.67
N VAL A 537 -13.85 20.77 -50.29
CA VAL A 537 -14.10 19.58 -51.12
C VAL A 537 -15.61 19.26 -51.17
N PRO A 538 -16.19 18.88 -52.33
CA PRO A 538 -17.64 18.63 -52.44
C PRO A 538 -18.09 17.44 -51.61
N ASP A 539 -19.33 17.49 -51.11
CA ASP A 539 -20.01 16.37 -50.45
C ASP A 539 -19.94 15.08 -51.30
N PRO A 540 -19.75 13.89 -50.69
CA PRO A 540 -19.73 12.64 -51.44
C PRO A 540 -21.08 12.39 -52.12
N VAL A 541 -21.00 12.06 -53.42
CA VAL A 541 -22.16 11.74 -54.26
C VAL A 541 -22.76 10.39 -53.86
N TYR A 542 -23.96 10.41 -53.29
CA TYR A 542 -24.80 9.22 -53.15
C TYR A 542 -25.18 8.69 -54.54
N SER A 543 -24.79 7.46 -54.89
CA SER A 543 -25.24 6.79 -56.11
C SER A 543 -25.89 5.43 -55.81
N GLY A 544 -26.90 5.09 -56.63
CA GLY A 544 -28.02 4.22 -56.27
C GLY A 544 -27.77 2.70 -56.22
N PHE A 545 -28.66 2.04 -55.48
CA PHE A 545 -28.72 0.62 -55.13
C PHE A 545 -28.86 -0.36 -56.32
N ARG A 546 -28.22 -1.54 -56.22
CA ARG A 546 -28.67 -2.79 -56.86
C ARG A 546 -28.53 -4.00 -55.93
N ARG A 547 -29.60 -4.78 -55.78
CA ARG A 547 -29.59 -6.12 -55.16
C ARG A 547 -28.76 -7.11 -55.99
N ARG A 548 -27.73 -7.73 -55.40
CA ARG A 548 -27.31 -9.11 -55.72
C ARG A 548 -26.81 -9.81 -54.45
N GLY A 549 -27.16 -11.09 -54.32
CA GLY A 549 -26.77 -11.94 -53.20
C GLY A 549 -25.29 -12.31 -53.25
N GLY A 550 -24.68 -12.33 -52.07
CA GLY A 550 -23.27 -12.58 -51.79
C GLY A 550 -22.88 -11.81 -50.53
N ASN A 551 -22.08 -12.41 -49.64
CA ASN A 551 -21.64 -11.78 -48.39
C ASN A 551 -20.93 -10.44 -48.70
N PRO A 552 -21.40 -9.29 -48.19
CA PRO A 552 -20.70 -8.04 -48.36
C PRO A 552 -19.50 -7.99 -47.40
N VAL A 553 -18.31 -7.74 -47.96
CA VAL A 553 -17.12 -7.29 -47.23
C VAL A 553 -17.14 -5.77 -47.23
N TRP A 554 -16.95 -5.15 -46.05
CA TRP A 554 -16.82 -3.71 -45.90
C TRP A 554 -15.38 -3.33 -46.21
N GLN A 555 -15.17 -2.42 -47.17
CA GLN A 555 -13.85 -1.93 -47.52
C GLN A 555 -13.96 -0.42 -47.70
N CYS A 556 -13.57 0.35 -46.68
CA CYS A 556 -13.23 1.76 -46.86
C CYS A 556 -11.78 1.77 -47.36
N TYR A 557 -11.58 2.11 -48.63
CA TYR A 557 -10.27 2.57 -49.09
C TYR A 557 -9.99 3.89 -48.44
#